data_AF-A0A2B0L4N2-F1
#
_entry.id   AF-A0A2B0L4N2-F1
#
_cell.length_a   1.000
_cell.length_b   1.000
_cell.length_c   1.000
_cell.angle_alpha   90.00
_cell.angle_beta   90.00
_cell.angle_gamma   90.00
#
_symmetry.space_group_name_H-M   'P 1'
#
loop_
_entity.id
_entity.type
_entity.pdbx_description
1 polymer ?
#
loop_
_entity_poly.entity_id
_entity_poly.type
_entity_poly.pdbx_seq_one_letter_code
_entity_poly.pdbx_strand_id
1 'polypeptide(L)'
;MRPKERNVRGRQKQSLARNLLNRLIAHQNAILAFFLHPAIPFDNNQAERDIRPVKLRQKISGSFRSEYGTRNFLRIRSYMSTLKKQGKSIFPCIPEWIEQVNWIYAQQKLRDSASEQLPLFVLCF
;
A
#
# COMPACT_ATOMS: atom_id res chain seq x y z
N MET A 1 47.99 25.18 18.89
CA MET A 1 46.66 24.70 19.33
C MET A 1 45.60 25.36 18.46
N ARG A 2 44.76 24.60 17.74
CA ARG A 2 43.56 25.17 17.08
C ARG A 2 42.46 25.37 18.12
N PRO A 3 41.76 26.52 18.13
CA PRO A 3 40.62 26.71 19.03
C PRO A 3 39.52 25.70 18.70
N LYS A 4 38.97 25.08 19.75
CA LYS A 4 37.87 24.10 19.63
C LYS A 4 36.61 24.82 19.17
N GLU A 5 36.02 24.39 18.04
CA GLU A 5 34.79 24.97 17.52
C GLU A 5 33.66 24.88 18.57
N ARG A 6 32.92 25.99 18.73
CA ARG A 6 31.79 26.07 19.65
C ARG A 6 30.71 25.08 19.18
N ASN A 7 30.36 24.11 20.01
CA ASN A 7 29.27 23.17 19.74
C ASN A 7 27.94 23.93 19.67
N VAL A 8 27.51 24.30 18.46
CA VAL A 8 26.22 24.96 18.24
C VAL A 8 25.14 23.91 18.48
N ARG A 9 24.42 24.04 19.60
CA ARG A 9 23.28 23.15 19.88
C ARG A 9 22.31 23.21 18.69
N GLY A 10 21.95 22.04 18.18
CA GLY A 10 20.96 21.92 17.11
C GLY A 10 19.61 22.52 17.50
N ARG A 11 18.78 22.78 16.48
CA ARG A 11 17.43 23.36 16.66
C ARG A 11 16.63 22.53 17.68
N GLN A 12 15.99 23.21 18.63
CA GLN A 12 15.12 22.54 19.59
C GLN A 12 13.99 21.79 18.88
N LYS A 13 13.72 20.56 19.34
CA LYS A 13 12.68 19.70 18.79
C LYS A 13 11.32 20.39 18.92
N GLN A 14 10.58 20.46 17.82
CA GLN A 14 9.21 20.99 17.81
C GLN A 14 8.26 20.06 18.57
N SER A 15 7.22 20.65 19.18
CA SER A 15 6.19 19.90 19.88
C SER A 15 5.36 19.02 18.93
N LEU A 16 4.75 17.96 19.47
CA LEU A 16 3.87 17.07 18.70
C LEU A 16 2.70 17.85 18.06
N ALA A 17 2.09 18.76 18.81
CA ALA A 17 1.00 19.61 18.33
C ALA A 17 1.43 20.51 17.15
N ARG A 18 2.64 21.11 17.22
CA ARG A 18 3.17 21.93 16.13
C ARG A 18 3.40 21.10 14.86
N ASN A 19 3.95 19.89 15.01
CA ASN A 19 4.18 18.97 13.89
C ASN A 19 2.86 18.52 13.25
N LEU A 20 1.85 18.22 14.07
CA LEU A 20 0.51 17.88 13.60
C LEU A 20 -0.11 19.04 12.83
N LEU A 21 -0.11 20.25 13.39
CA LEU A 21 -0.64 21.44 12.72
C LEU A 21 0.05 21.70 11.37
N ASN A 22 1.38 21.61 11.33
CA ASN A 22 2.13 21.79 10.09
C ASN A 22 1.73 20.75 9.03
N ARG A 23 1.47 19.50 9.42
CA ARG A 23 0.95 18.47 8.51
C ARG A 23 -0.49 18.75 8.06
N LEU A 24 -1.35 19.21 8.96
CA LEU A 24 -2.74 19.55 8.61
C LEU A 24 -2.78 20.69 7.59
N ILE A 25 -1.93 21.72 7.76
CA ILE A 25 -1.79 22.83 6.80
C ILE A 25 -1.23 22.31 5.47
N ALA A 26 -0.15 21.53 5.50
CA ALA A 26 0.49 21.02 4.29
C ALA A 26 -0.43 20.10 3.44
N HIS A 27 -1.36 19.39 4.09
CA HIS A 27 -2.27 18.45 3.43
C HIS A 27 -3.74 18.85 3.52
N GLN A 28 -4.03 20.13 3.75
CA GLN A 28 -5.39 20.65 3.98
C GLN A 28 -6.38 20.21 2.90
N ASN A 29 -5.99 20.31 1.63
CA ASN A 29 -6.85 19.93 0.51
C ASN A 29 -7.23 18.44 0.53
N ALA A 30 -6.29 17.57 0.88
CA ALA A 30 -6.55 16.13 0.97
C ALA A 30 -7.42 15.79 2.18
N ILE A 31 -7.18 16.45 3.31
CA ILE A 31 -7.95 16.24 4.54
C ILE A 31 -9.39 16.71 4.37
N LEU A 32 -9.61 17.85 3.72
CA LEU A 32 -10.94 18.42 3.49
C LEU A 32 -11.61 17.91 2.20
N ALA A 33 -11.01 16.95 1.49
CA ALA A 33 -11.54 16.45 0.22
C ALA A 33 -12.96 15.89 0.34
N PHE A 34 -13.32 15.31 1.49
CA PHE A 34 -14.67 14.79 1.76
C PHE A 34 -15.76 15.88 1.74
N PHE A 35 -15.42 17.15 2.00
CA PHE A 35 -16.38 18.26 1.89
C PHE A 35 -16.73 18.57 0.44
N LEU A 36 -15.77 18.40 -0.47
CA LEU A 36 -15.93 18.74 -1.89
C LEU A 36 -16.40 17.54 -2.72
N HIS A 37 -16.09 16.33 -2.28
CA HIS A 37 -16.35 15.09 -3.01
C HIS A 37 -17.16 14.12 -2.13
N PRO A 38 -18.49 14.00 -2.36
CA PRO A 38 -19.36 13.11 -1.59
C PRO A 38 -18.97 11.63 -1.62
N ALA A 39 -18.20 11.20 -2.62
CA ALA A 39 -17.71 9.82 -2.73
C ALA A 39 -16.57 9.50 -1.74
N ILE A 40 -15.95 10.52 -1.14
CA ILE A 40 -14.87 10.34 -0.17
C ILE A 40 -15.47 10.38 1.24
N PRO A 41 -15.36 9.31 2.04
CA PRO A 41 -15.86 9.32 3.40
C PRO A 41 -15.04 10.28 4.28
N PHE A 42 -15.67 10.79 5.33
CA PHE A 42 -14.99 11.61 6.35
C PHE A 42 -13.92 10.84 7.12
N ASP A 43 -14.14 9.54 7.33
CA ASP A 43 -13.27 8.68 8.11
C ASP A 43 -12.27 7.89 7.25
N ASN A 44 -11.24 7.37 7.93
CA ASN A 44 -10.23 6.51 7.32
C ASN A 44 -10.45 5.01 7.63
N ASN A 45 -11.65 4.64 8.10
CA ASN A 45 -11.90 3.28 8.61
C ASN A 45 -11.66 2.22 7.54
N GLN A 46 -11.98 2.53 6.29
CA GLN A 46 -11.81 1.59 5.19
C GLN A 46 -10.33 1.31 4.89
N ALA A 47 -9.48 2.34 4.81
CA ALA A 47 -8.06 2.12 4.57
C ALA A 47 -7.38 1.41 5.74
N GLU A 48 -7.79 1.73 6.97
CA GLU A 48 -7.31 1.02 8.17
C GLU A 48 -7.69 -0.45 8.17
N ARG A 49 -8.94 -0.76 7.79
CA ARG A 49 -9.41 -2.15 7.64
C ARG A 49 -8.65 -2.90 6.54
N ASP A 50 -8.27 -2.22 5.46
CA ASP A 50 -7.50 -2.80 4.35
C ASP A 50 -6.03 -3.08 4.74
N ILE A 51 -5.39 -2.24 5.56
CA ILE A 51 -3.98 -2.43 5.98
C ILE A 51 -3.82 -3.33 7.22
N ARG A 52 -4.82 -3.38 8.10
CA ARG A 52 -4.81 -4.19 9.33
C ARG A 52 -4.39 -5.65 9.12
N PRO A 53 -4.79 -6.35 8.05
CA PRO A 53 -4.42 -7.74 7.85
C PRO A 53 -2.92 -7.94 7.63
N VAL A 54 -2.23 -6.95 7.06
CA VAL A 54 -0.76 -6.95 6.90
C VAL A 54 -0.10 -6.90 8.28
N LYS A 55 -0.55 -5.99 9.14
CA LYS A 55 -0.05 -5.87 10.52
C LYS A 55 -0.40 -7.08 11.37
N LEU A 56 -1.60 -7.63 11.21
CA LEU A 56 -2.02 -8.83 11.91
C LEU A 56 -1.15 -10.04 11.54
N ARG A 57 -0.84 -10.22 10.26
CA ARG A 57 0.09 -11.25 9.79
C ARG A 57 1.48 -11.07 10.40
N GLN A 58 2.00 -9.84 10.42
CA GLN A 58 3.28 -9.53 11.06
C GLN A 58 3.28 -9.86 12.56
N LYS A 59 2.19 -9.54 13.26
CA LYS A 59 2.05 -9.81 14.70
C LYS A 59 1.99 -11.30 15.02
N ILE A 60 1.19 -12.06 14.26
CA ILE A 60 0.92 -13.48 14.57
C ILE A 60 2.00 -14.39 14.01
N SER A 61 2.54 -14.08 12.83
CA SER A 61 3.40 -14.99 12.08
C SER A 61 4.76 -14.41 11.69
N GLY A 62 5.07 -13.22 12.14
CA GLY A 62 6.31 -12.53 11.80
C GLY A 62 6.31 -11.92 10.39
N SER A 63 7.46 -11.37 9.99
CA SER A 63 7.67 -10.78 8.67
C SER A 63 7.82 -11.85 7.57
N PHE A 64 7.59 -11.44 6.32
CA PHE A 64 7.89 -12.27 5.16
C PHE A 64 9.40 -12.44 5.00
N ARG A 65 9.82 -13.63 4.57
CA ARG A 65 11.23 -13.95 4.30
C ARG A 65 11.66 -13.63 2.87
N SER A 66 10.72 -13.27 2.00
CA SER A 66 10.98 -12.90 0.61
C SER A 66 9.98 -11.85 0.12
N GLU A 67 10.42 -11.05 -0.86
CA GLU A 67 9.54 -10.11 -1.56
C GLU A 67 8.42 -10.86 -2.30
N TYR A 68 8.74 -12.00 -2.90
CA TYR A 68 7.78 -12.86 -3.61
C TYR A 68 6.59 -13.27 -2.72
N GLY A 69 6.87 -13.77 -1.50
CA GLY A 69 5.81 -14.13 -0.56
C GLY A 69 4.98 -12.93 -0.10
N THR A 70 5.61 -11.74 0.00
CA THR A 70 4.92 -10.49 0.31
C THR A 70 3.97 -10.09 -0.81
N ARG A 71 4.44 -10.13 -2.06
CA ARG A 71 3.67 -9.78 -3.26
C ARG A 71 2.47 -10.70 -3.43
N ASN A 72 2.64 -12.00 -3.24
CA ASN A 72 1.54 -12.97 -3.33
C ASN A 72 0.48 -12.71 -2.26
N PHE A 73 0.90 -12.47 -1.01
CA PHE A 73 -0.03 -12.14 0.06
C PHE A 73 -0.80 -10.85 -0.23
N LEU A 74 -0.12 -9.79 -0.67
CA LEU A 74 -0.75 -8.51 -0.99
C LEU A 74 -1.70 -8.63 -2.18
N ARG A 75 -1.36 -9.42 -3.21
CA ARG A 75 -2.21 -9.66 -4.39
C ARG A 75 -3.51 -10.38 -4.02
N ILE A 76 -3.45 -11.40 -3.15
CA ILE A 76 -4.66 -12.09 -2.66
C ILE A 76 -5.52 -11.10 -1.85
N ARG A 77 -4.89 -10.34 -0.95
CA ARG A 77 -5.59 -9.36 -0.10
C ARG A 77 -6.23 -8.23 -0.90
N SER A 78 -5.54 -7.70 -1.91
CA SER A 78 -6.07 -6.64 -2.77
C SER A 78 -7.29 -7.15 -3.54
N TYR A 79 -7.21 -8.35 -4.12
CA TYR A 79 -8.34 -8.96 -4.82
C TYR A 79 -9.57 -9.12 -3.92
N MET A 80 -9.40 -9.68 -2.72
CA MET A 80 -10.49 -9.83 -1.76
C MET A 80 -11.08 -8.48 -1.32
N SER A 81 -10.24 -7.44 -1.12
CA SER A 81 -10.71 -6.09 -0.77
C SER A 81 -11.54 -5.49 -1.91
N THR A 82 -11.09 -5.66 -3.17
CA THR A 82 -11.81 -5.20 -4.35
C THR A 82 -13.17 -5.89 -4.51
N LEU A 83 -13.25 -7.21 -4.36
CA LEU A 83 -14.52 -7.94 -4.44
C LEU A 83 -15.53 -7.44 -3.40
N LYS A 84 -15.08 -7.22 -2.15
CA LYS A 84 -15.91 -6.65 -1.10
C LYS A 84 -16.40 -5.24 -1.45
N LYS A 85 -15.54 -4.40 -2.03
CA LYS A 85 -15.91 -3.04 -2.49
C LYS A 85 -16.93 -3.06 -3.62
N GLN A 86 -16.88 -4.08 -4.48
CA GLN A 86 -17.86 -4.31 -5.55
C GLN A 86 -19.16 -4.99 -5.06
N GLY A 87 -19.29 -5.28 -3.76
CA GLY A 87 -20.46 -5.98 -3.22
C GLY A 87 -20.57 -7.45 -3.64
N LYS A 88 -19.49 -8.04 -4.19
CA LYS A 88 -19.47 -9.43 -4.65
C LYS A 88 -19.15 -10.38 -3.50
N SER A 89 -19.79 -11.53 -3.50
CA SER A 89 -19.43 -12.62 -2.60
C SER A 89 -18.07 -13.21 -3.02
N ILE A 90 -17.20 -13.46 -2.04
CA ILE A 90 -15.82 -13.88 -2.31
C ILE A 90 -15.78 -15.30 -2.85
N PHE A 91 -16.55 -16.21 -2.25
CA PHE A 91 -16.52 -17.64 -2.57
C PHE A 91 -16.72 -17.96 -4.06
N PRO A 92 -17.76 -17.45 -4.75
CA PRO A 92 -17.95 -17.77 -6.17
C PRO A 92 -16.91 -17.12 -7.08
N CYS A 93 -16.21 -16.07 -6.63
CA CYS A 93 -15.18 -15.40 -7.44
C CYS A 93 -13.80 -16.06 -7.32
N ILE A 94 -13.59 -16.98 -6.37
CA ILE A 94 -12.29 -17.67 -6.20
C ILE A 94 -11.91 -18.49 -7.45
N PRO A 95 -12.79 -19.31 -8.06
CA PRO A 95 -12.46 -20.06 -9.27
C PRO A 95 -12.06 -19.15 -10.43
N GLU A 96 -12.83 -18.09 -10.69
CA GLU A 96 -12.56 -17.11 -11.74
C GLU A 96 -11.18 -16.46 -11.56
N TRP A 97 -10.83 -16.12 -10.32
CA TRP A 97 -9.54 -15.55 -9.99
C TRP A 97 -8.38 -16.54 -10.19
N ILE A 98 -8.55 -17.79 -9.78
CA ILE A 98 -7.54 -18.83 -9.96
C ILE A 98 -7.24 -19.01 -11.44
N GLU A 99 -8.27 -19.06 -12.29
CA GLU A 99 -8.11 -19.12 -13.74
C GLU A 99 -7.33 -17.91 -14.28
N GLN A 100 -7.74 -16.68 -13.92
CA GLN A 100 -7.01 -15.48 -14.34
C GLN A 100 -5.53 -15.49 -13.93
N VAL A 101 -5.25 -15.91 -12.70
CA VAL A 101 -3.89 -15.97 -12.17
C VAL A 101 -3.07 -17.03 -12.90
N ASN A 102 -3.65 -18.20 -13.20
CA ASN A 102 -2.99 -19.25 -13.98
C ASN A 102 -2.65 -18.76 -15.39
N TRP A 103 -3.55 -18.04 -16.05
CA TRP A 103 -3.29 -17.41 -17.35
C TRP A 103 -2.13 -16.40 -17.29
N ILE A 104 -2.07 -15.56 -16.26
CA ILE A 104 -0.97 -14.61 -16.05
C ILE A 104 0.36 -15.35 -15.87
N TYR A 105 0.40 -16.41 -15.05
CA TYR A 105 1.62 -17.19 -14.86
C TYR A 105 2.05 -17.94 -16.13
N ALA A 106 1.09 -18.48 -16.89
CA ALA A 106 1.37 -19.12 -18.17
C ALA A 106 1.98 -18.13 -19.17
N GLN A 107 1.44 -16.91 -19.27
CA GLN A 107 2.00 -15.85 -20.12
C GLN A 107 3.36 -15.36 -19.64
N GLN A 108 3.58 -15.28 -18.33
CA GLN A 108 4.85 -14.85 -17.76
C GLN A 108 5.94 -15.89 -18.00
N LYS A 109 5.62 -17.18 -17.87
CA LYS A 109 6.53 -18.28 -18.21
C LYS A 109 6.87 -18.30 -19.71
N LEU A 110 5.91 -17.99 -20.57
CA LEU A 110 6.14 -17.82 -22.01
C LEU A 110 7.02 -16.59 -22.31
N ARG A 111 6.84 -15.47 -21.60
CA ARG A 111 7.65 -14.25 -21.72
C ARG A 111 9.09 -14.44 -21.22
N ASP A 112 9.27 -15.12 -20.09
CA ASP A 112 10.57 -15.46 -19.52
C ASP A 112 11.34 -16.46 -20.40
N SER A 113 10.63 -17.22 -21.23
CA SER A 113 11.22 -18.14 -22.22
C SER A 113 11.53 -17.46 -23.57
N ALA A 114 11.06 -16.22 -23.81
CA ALA A 114 10.99 -15.63 -25.16
C ALA A 114 11.73 -14.30 -25.38
N SER A 115 12.40 -13.69 -24.39
CA SER A 115 13.15 -12.42 -24.63
C SER A 115 14.13 -12.12 -23.49
N GLU A 116 15.45 -12.18 -23.68
CA GLU A 116 16.26 -11.04 -24.18
C GLU A 116 15.44 -9.85 -24.71
N GLN A 117 15.61 -8.70 -24.03
CA GLN A 117 15.23 -7.32 -24.39
C GLN A 117 13.83 -6.79 -23.94
N LEU A 118 13.92 -5.66 -23.21
CA LEU A 118 12.94 -4.81 -22.50
C LEU A 118 12.01 -4.01 -23.46
N PRO A 119 11.17 -3.06 -22.97
CA PRO A 119 10.18 -3.09 -21.87
C PRO A 119 8.81 -2.58 -22.38
N LEU A 120 7.68 -2.91 -21.73
CA LEU A 120 6.56 -1.95 -21.59
C LEU A 120 5.49 -2.41 -20.59
N PHE A 121 5.10 -1.41 -19.80
CA PHE A 121 3.99 -1.32 -18.87
C PHE A 121 2.72 -2.06 -19.31
N VAL A 122 2.12 -2.82 -18.39
CA VAL A 122 0.65 -2.94 -18.34
C VAL A 122 0.22 -2.72 -16.89
N LEU A 123 -0.19 -1.49 -16.62
CA LEU A 123 -1.10 -1.12 -15.56
C LEU A 123 -2.47 -1.74 -15.90
N CYS A 124 -3.00 -2.63 -15.04
CA CYS A 124 -4.45 -2.76 -14.93
C CYS A 124 -4.91 -1.79 -13.85
N PHE A 125 -5.66 -0.78 -14.29
CA PHE A 125 -6.72 -0.17 -13.48
C PHE A 125 -7.81 -1.21 -13.18
#